data_AF-A0A158C596-F1
#
_entry.id   AF-A0A158C596-F1
#
_cell.length_a   1.000
_cell.length_b   1.000
_cell.length_c   1.000
_cell.angle_alpha   90.00
_cell.angle_beta   90.00
_cell.angle_gamma   90.00
#
_symmetry.space_group_name_H-M   'P 1'
#
loop_
_entity.id
_entity.type
_entity.pdbx_description
1 polymer ?
#
loop_
_entity_poly.entity_id
_entity_poly.type
_entity_poly.pdbx_seq_one_letter_code
_entity_poly.pdbx_strand_id
1 'polypeptide(L)'
;MRASLSHAWPDAADVVAIPASLFALALVEMFHPHRHDLMKLDVNVWLAVHYAQIPLFALAALAISALVRGLSGVAPAVRRAAMFVFATSYIAFDTAAGVVIGIFVAAARASGDVNAWRLAIETIWTHPVVGSAPTLAVPLLAVLGSSALSVGAAAAAVALRDRGSSWPPLLLLVIASFGIAIFRTHAWPGGPLTFGGMGVAAAWLLREARRA
;
A
#
# COMPACT_ATOMS: atom_id res chain seq x y z
N MET A 1 33.84 -22.16 4.27
CA MET A 1 33.93 -20.93 3.44
C MET A 1 32.87 -19.94 3.92
N ARG A 2 33.27 -18.90 4.66
CA ARG A 2 32.39 -17.76 5.02
C ARG A 2 32.68 -16.63 4.04
N ALA A 3 31.84 -16.47 3.02
CA ALA A 3 31.77 -15.20 2.30
C ALA A 3 30.98 -14.22 3.18
N SER A 4 31.65 -13.60 4.14
CA SER A 4 31.15 -12.43 4.86
C SER A 4 31.26 -11.22 3.93
N LEU A 5 30.37 -11.12 2.95
CA LEU A 5 30.06 -9.82 2.35
C LEU A 5 29.16 -9.10 3.35
N SER A 6 29.77 -8.52 4.38
CA SER A 6 29.09 -7.56 5.24
C SER A 6 28.84 -6.30 4.42
N HIS A 7 27.80 -6.32 3.58
CA HIS A 7 27.25 -5.08 3.07
C HIS A 7 26.77 -4.31 4.30
N ALA A 8 27.46 -3.19 4.61
CA ALA A 8 27.07 -2.29 5.66
C ALA A 8 25.66 -1.80 5.34
N TRP A 9 24.68 -2.32 6.06
CA TRP A 9 23.30 -1.89 5.95
C TRP A 9 23.12 -0.58 6.71
N PRO A 10 22.44 0.43 6.14
CA PRO A 10 21.92 0.52 4.76
C PRO A 10 22.96 1.08 3.77
N ASP A 11 22.89 0.66 2.50
CA ASP A 11 23.71 1.27 1.44
C ASP A 11 23.09 2.57 0.90
N ALA A 12 23.81 3.28 0.03
CA ALA A 12 23.33 4.55 -0.53
C ALA A 12 22.05 4.41 -1.38
N ALA A 13 21.87 3.26 -2.04
CA ALA A 13 20.67 2.99 -2.83
C ALA A 13 19.47 2.74 -1.91
N ASP A 14 19.64 2.03 -0.80
CA ASP A 14 18.58 1.79 0.19
C ASP A 14 18.00 3.08 0.77
N VAL A 15 18.87 4.04 1.09
CA VAL A 15 18.51 5.35 1.67
C VAL A 15 17.59 6.15 0.76
N VAL A 16 17.72 5.95 -0.55
CA VAL A 16 16.89 6.64 -1.56
C VAL A 16 15.69 5.78 -1.95
N ALA A 17 15.91 4.53 -2.32
CA ALA A 17 14.88 3.67 -2.90
C ALA A 17 13.76 3.31 -1.93
N ILE A 18 14.08 3.08 -0.64
CA ILE A 18 13.07 2.69 0.35
C ILE A 18 12.07 3.84 0.60
N PRO A 19 12.51 5.06 0.97
CA PRO A 19 11.56 6.16 1.14
C PRO A 19 10.90 6.56 -0.17
N ALA A 20 11.63 6.57 -1.30
CA ALA A 20 11.07 6.96 -2.59
C ALA A 20 9.93 6.04 -3.03
N SER A 21 10.03 4.73 -2.78
CA SER A 21 8.95 3.78 -3.09
C SER A 21 7.66 4.11 -2.34
N LEU A 22 7.77 4.51 -1.06
CA LEU A 22 6.63 4.89 -0.22
C LEU A 22 6.07 6.25 -0.63
N PHE A 23 6.92 7.23 -0.91
CA PHE A 23 6.50 8.55 -1.38
C PHE A 23 5.87 8.51 -2.77
N ALA A 24 6.35 7.65 -3.67
CA ALA A 24 5.77 7.49 -5.00
C ALA A 24 4.31 7.01 -4.90
N LEU A 25 4.04 6.01 -4.05
CA LEU A 25 2.67 5.59 -3.79
C LEU A 25 1.85 6.72 -3.15
N ALA A 26 2.38 7.37 -2.11
CA ALA A 26 1.70 8.49 -1.45
C ALA A 26 1.28 9.59 -2.43
N LEU A 27 2.15 9.92 -3.40
CA LEU A 27 1.91 10.93 -4.42
C LEU A 27 0.81 10.49 -5.40
N VAL A 28 0.87 9.25 -5.90
CA VAL A 28 -0.18 8.70 -6.78
C VAL A 28 -1.54 8.74 -6.10
N GLU A 29 -1.60 8.41 -4.81
CA GLU A 29 -2.82 8.41 -4.02
C GLU A 29 -3.45 9.80 -3.82
N MET A 30 -2.69 10.90 -4.01
CA MET A 30 -3.24 12.26 -4.00
C MET A 30 -4.13 12.55 -5.21
N PHE A 31 -3.94 11.82 -6.30
CA PHE A 31 -4.71 11.97 -7.54
C PHE A 31 -5.83 10.94 -7.67
N HIS A 32 -6.01 10.06 -6.68
CA HIS A 32 -7.03 9.03 -6.71
C HIS A 32 -8.44 9.65 -6.73
N PRO A 33 -9.26 9.40 -7.78
CA PRO A 33 -10.61 9.98 -7.87
C PRO A 33 -11.54 9.47 -6.77
N HIS A 34 -12.45 10.32 -6.29
CA HIS A 34 -13.50 9.92 -5.36
C HIS A 34 -14.70 9.29 -6.09
N ARG A 35 -15.20 8.19 -5.52
CA ARG A 35 -16.20 7.27 -6.07
C ARG A 35 -17.67 7.74 -6.02
N HIS A 36 -17.93 9.04 -6.14
CA HIS A 36 -19.29 9.58 -5.92
C HIS A 36 -20.31 9.10 -6.98
N ASP A 37 -19.88 8.86 -8.21
CA ASP A 37 -20.68 8.26 -9.29
C ASP A 37 -19.74 7.55 -10.29
N LEU A 38 -19.76 6.21 -10.30
CA LEU A 38 -18.90 5.39 -11.18
C LEU A 38 -19.10 5.74 -12.66
N MET A 39 -20.32 6.13 -13.04
CA MET A 39 -20.64 6.42 -14.44
C MET A 39 -20.12 7.79 -14.89
N LYS A 40 -19.71 8.64 -13.95
CA LYS A 40 -19.11 9.96 -14.20
C LYS A 40 -17.61 10.02 -13.94
N LEU A 41 -16.96 8.88 -13.75
CA LEU A 41 -15.51 8.82 -13.55
C LEU A 41 -14.74 9.46 -14.72
N ASP A 42 -13.65 10.15 -14.42
CA ASP A 42 -12.60 10.32 -15.40
C ASP A 42 -11.88 8.97 -15.55
N VAL A 43 -12.24 8.21 -16.59
CA VAL A 43 -11.73 6.86 -16.83
C VAL A 43 -10.21 6.89 -17.07
N ASN A 44 -9.67 7.94 -17.67
CA ASN A 44 -8.25 8.03 -17.97
C ASN A 44 -7.45 8.22 -16.68
N VAL A 45 -7.87 9.16 -15.83
CA VAL A 45 -7.22 9.38 -14.53
C VAL A 45 -7.40 8.17 -13.62
N TRP A 46 -8.62 7.60 -13.59
CA TRP A 46 -8.91 6.39 -12.83
C TRP A 46 -7.98 5.25 -13.21
N LEU A 47 -7.92 4.87 -14.50
CA LEU A 47 -7.06 3.77 -14.95
C LEU A 47 -5.58 4.08 -14.76
N ALA A 48 -5.14 5.32 -15.00
CA ALA A 48 -3.74 5.69 -14.80
C ALA A 48 -3.28 5.52 -13.35
N VAL A 49 -4.11 5.94 -12.39
CA VAL A 49 -3.83 5.78 -10.95
C VAL A 49 -3.77 4.30 -10.57
N HIS A 50 -4.78 3.50 -10.94
CA HIS A 50 -4.82 2.07 -10.57
C HIS A 50 -3.74 1.23 -11.27
N TYR A 51 -3.36 1.57 -12.51
CA TYR A 51 -2.20 0.92 -13.14
C TYR A 51 -0.89 1.26 -12.43
N ALA A 52 -0.72 2.49 -11.96
CA ALA A 52 0.46 2.87 -11.19
C ALA A 52 0.48 2.22 -9.80
N GLN A 53 -0.68 2.07 -9.16
CA GLN A 53 -0.82 1.47 -7.84
C GLN A 53 -0.38 0.00 -7.80
N ILE A 54 -0.64 -0.80 -8.84
CA ILE A 54 -0.24 -2.22 -8.90
C ILE A 54 1.25 -2.44 -8.55
N PRO A 55 2.21 -1.87 -9.30
CA PRO A 55 3.63 -2.01 -8.96
C PRO A 55 4.00 -1.25 -7.67
N LEU A 56 3.35 -0.13 -7.38
CA LEU A 56 3.67 0.69 -6.21
C LEU A 56 3.27 0.03 -4.89
N PHE A 57 2.18 -0.75 -4.82
CA PHE A 57 1.85 -1.56 -3.64
C PHE A 57 2.90 -2.63 -3.38
N ALA A 58 3.39 -3.31 -4.43
CA ALA A 58 4.48 -4.27 -4.31
C ALA A 58 5.77 -3.58 -3.81
N LEU A 59 6.12 -2.43 -4.39
CA LEU A 59 7.30 -1.66 -3.99
C LEU A 59 7.19 -1.14 -2.55
N ALA A 60 6.03 -0.68 -2.10
CA ALA A 60 5.80 -0.28 -0.72
C ALA A 60 6.01 -1.47 0.25
N ALA A 61 5.46 -2.64 -0.08
CA ALA A 61 5.65 -3.86 0.70
C ALA A 61 7.13 -4.27 0.78
N LEU A 62 7.85 -4.17 -0.34
CA LEU A 62 9.29 -4.42 -0.42
C LEU A 62 10.10 -3.39 0.36
N ALA A 63 9.72 -2.12 0.33
CA ALA A 63 10.38 -1.04 1.06
C ALA A 63 10.31 -1.26 2.58
N ILE A 64 9.13 -1.51 3.13
CA ILE A 64 8.97 -1.87 4.55
C ILE A 64 9.70 -3.18 4.87
N SER A 65 9.73 -4.09 3.90
CA SER A 65 10.49 -5.31 4.02
C SER A 65 12.01 -5.13 4.03
N ALA A 66 12.51 -4.13 3.33
CA ALA A 66 13.91 -3.82 3.28
C ALA A 66 14.40 -3.26 4.63
N LEU A 67 13.58 -2.51 5.37
CA LEU A 67 13.96 -1.91 6.67
C LEU A 67 14.54 -2.90 7.68
N VAL A 68 14.09 -4.17 7.66
CA VAL A 68 14.61 -5.21 8.56
C VAL A 68 15.30 -6.34 7.79
N ARG A 69 15.96 -6.00 6.68
CA ARG A 69 16.85 -6.88 5.91
C ARG A 69 18.03 -7.31 6.79
N GLY A 70 18.45 -8.57 6.65
CA GLY A 70 19.53 -9.14 7.47
C GLY A 70 19.15 -9.43 8.93
N LEU A 71 17.94 -9.07 9.38
CA LEU A 71 17.45 -9.41 10.71
C LEU A 71 16.78 -10.79 10.72
N SER A 72 17.15 -11.62 11.69
CA SER A 72 16.55 -12.92 12.01
C SER A 72 15.67 -12.83 13.25
N GLY A 73 14.69 -13.73 13.37
CA GLY A 73 13.78 -13.79 14.50
C GLY A 73 12.31 -13.72 14.08
N VAL A 74 11.41 -13.79 15.07
CA VAL A 74 9.96 -13.84 14.85
C VAL A 74 9.44 -12.54 14.23
N ALA A 75 9.79 -11.38 14.79
CA ALA A 75 9.28 -10.09 14.31
C ALA A 75 9.66 -9.80 12.83
N PRO A 76 10.92 -9.98 12.38
CA PRO A 76 11.24 -9.89 10.95
C PRO A 76 10.50 -10.90 10.07
N ALA A 77 10.22 -12.12 10.57
CA ALA A 77 9.47 -13.14 9.82
C ALA A 77 7.99 -12.78 9.68
N VAL A 78 7.34 -12.35 10.76
CA VAL A 78 5.96 -11.84 10.76
C VAL A 78 5.84 -10.67 9.80
N ARG A 79 6.78 -9.71 9.84
CA ARG A 79 6.82 -8.60 8.90
C ARG A 79 6.87 -9.07 7.45
N ARG A 80 7.73 -10.02 7.09
CA ARG A 80 7.83 -10.56 5.72
C ARG A 80 6.51 -11.16 5.25
N ALA A 81 5.90 -12.00 6.09
CA ALA A 81 4.63 -12.64 5.78
C ALA A 81 3.51 -11.58 5.63
N ALA A 82 3.43 -10.63 6.55
CA ALA A 82 2.43 -9.56 6.53
C ALA A 82 2.59 -8.67 5.29
N MET A 83 3.81 -8.31 4.89
CA MET A 83 4.03 -7.51 3.67
C MET A 83 3.70 -8.28 2.39
N PHE A 84 3.92 -9.59 2.37
CA PHE A 84 3.45 -10.44 1.26
C PHE A 84 1.92 -10.45 1.17
N VAL A 85 1.22 -10.62 2.31
CA VAL A 85 -0.24 -10.56 2.36
C VAL A 85 -0.78 -9.19 1.96
N PHE A 86 -0.16 -8.10 2.42
CA PHE A 86 -0.51 -6.74 2.03
C PHE A 86 -0.41 -6.56 0.51
N ALA A 87 0.76 -6.85 -0.07
CA ALA A 87 0.99 -6.68 -1.51
C ALA A 87 -0.01 -7.49 -2.33
N THR A 88 -0.16 -8.77 -2.04
CA THR A 88 -1.06 -9.66 -2.80
C THR A 88 -2.52 -9.24 -2.67
N SER A 89 -2.97 -8.88 -1.46
CA SER A 89 -4.35 -8.47 -1.22
C SER A 89 -4.67 -7.14 -1.89
N TYR A 90 -3.82 -6.12 -1.74
CA TYR A 90 -4.06 -4.81 -2.36
C TYR A 90 -3.97 -4.87 -3.87
N ILE A 91 -2.99 -5.60 -4.43
CA ILE A 91 -2.90 -5.74 -5.89
C ILE A 91 -4.16 -6.40 -6.46
N ALA A 92 -4.62 -7.50 -5.84
CA ALA A 92 -5.82 -8.20 -6.30
C ALA A 92 -7.10 -7.35 -6.11
N PHE A 93 -7.24 -6.68 -4.97
CA PHE A 93 -8.31 -5.75 -4.68
C PHE A 93 -8.36 -4.61 -5.71
N ASP A 94 -7.23 -3.94 -5.92
CA ASP A 94 -7.12 -2.74 -6.74
C ASP A 94 -7.24 -3.05 -8.25
N THR A 95 -6.79 -4.23 -8.65
CA THR A 95 -7.05 -4.75 -10.00
C THR A 95 -8.55 -4.91 -10.24
N ALA A 96 -9.29 -5.48 -9.28
CA ALA A 96 -10.72 -5.71 -9.45
C ALA A 96 -11.56 -4.43 -9.29
N ALA A 97 -11.45 -3.76 -8.15
CA ALA A 97 -12.22 -2.56 -7.82
C ALA A 97 -11.81 -1.35 -8.66
N GLY A 98 -10.55 -1.28 -9.07
CA GLY A 98 -9.98 -0.21 -9.86
C GLY A 98 -9.97 -0.52 -11.34
N VAL A 99 -9.03 -1.36 -11.76
CA VAL A 99 -8.75 -1.59 -13.18
C VAL A 99 -9.96 -2.18 -13.92
N VAL A 100 -10.52 -3.29 -13.42
CA VAL A 100 -11.65 -3.97 -14.09
C VAL A 100 -12.88 -3.06 -14.16
N ILE A 101 -13.23 -2.36 -13.07
CA ILE A 101 -14.32 -1.38 -13.07
C ILE A 101 -14.06 -0.26 -14.09
N GLY A 102 -12.85 0.30 -14.12
CA GLY A 102 -12.48 1.36 -15.06
C GLY A 102 -12.64 0.92 -16.52
N ILE A 103 -12.21 -0.30 -16.84
CA ILE A 103 -12.36 -0.92 -18.17
C ILE A 103 -13.85 -1.09 -18.53
N PHE A 104 -14.67 -1.57 -17.59
CA PHE A 104 -16.09 -1.77 -17.83
C PHE A 104 -16.83 -0.43 -18.03
N VAL A 105 -16.48 0.60 -17.25
CA VAL A 105 -17.03 1.96 -17.45
C VAL A 105 -16.60 2.52 -18.80
N ALA A 106 -15.35 2.29 -19.23
CA ALA A 106 -14.86 2.67 -20.55
C ALA A 106 -15.68 1.99 -21.67
N ALA A 107 -15.88 0.67 -21.57
CA ALA A 107 -16.65 -0.12 -22.52
C ALA A 107 -18.12 0.32 -22.56
N ALA A 108 -18.72 0.58 -21.39
CA ALA A 108 -20.10 1.07 -21.27
C ALA A 108 -20.29 2.39 -22.04
N ARG A 109 -19.36 3.33 -21.88
CA ARG A 109 -19.38 4.61 -22.62
C ARG A 109 -19.20 4.41 -24.12
N ALA A 110 -18.24 3.58 -24.51
CA ALA A 110 -17.97 3.30 -25.92
C ALA A 110 -19.16 2.62 -26.62
N SER A 111 -19.96 1.84 -25.88
CA SER A 111 -21.14 1.15 -26.41
C SER A 111 -22.34 2.07 -26.68
N GLY A 112 -22.37 3.28 -26.10
CA GLY A 112 -23.52 4.17 -26.16
C GLY A 112 -24.71 3.77 -25.27
N ASP A 113 -24.67 2.61 -24.61
CA ASP A 113 -25.71 2.14 -23.69
C ASP A 113 -25.11 1.77 -22.32
N VAL A 114 -24.91 2.79 -21.47
CA VAL A 114 -24.37 2.59 -20.12
C VAL A 114 -25.27 1.69 -19.24
N ASN A 115 -26.58 1.66 -19.50
CA ASN A 115 -27.52 0.90 -18.69
C ASN A 115 -27.39 -0.61 -18.91
N ALA A 116 -27.06 -1.04 -20.14
CA ALA A 116 -26.77 -2.45 -20.44
C ALA A 116 -25.60 -3.01 -19.61
N TRP A 117 -24.63 -2.17 -19.21
CA TRP A 117 -23.45 -2.57 -18.45
C TRP A 117 -23.58 -2.40 -16.94
N ARG A 118 -24.61 -1.65 -16.49
CA ARG A 118 -24.77 -1.25 -15.09
C ARG A 118 -24.78 -2.44 -14.13
N LEU A 119 -25.50 -3.51 -14.47
CA LEU A 119 -25.58 -4.70 -13.61
C LEU A 119 -24.19 -5.35 -13.41
N ALA A 120 -23.41 -5.48 -14.48
CA ALA A 120 -22.08 -6.08 -14.39
C ALA A 120 -21.11 -5.23 -13.56
N ILE A 121 -21.15 -3.91 -13.76
CA ILE A 121 -20.34 -2.94 -12.98
C ILE A 121 -20.71 -3.00 -11.50
N GLU A 122 -22.00 -2.93 -11.16
CA GLU A 122 -22.47 -2.98 -9.76
C GLU A 122 -22.17 -4.34 -9.10
N THR A 123 -22.24 -5.44 -9.86
CA THR A 123 -21.92 -6.78 -9.34
C THR A 123 -20.47 -6.86 -8.86
N ILE A 124 -19.52 -6.31 -9.63
CA ILE A 124 -18.11 -6.28 -9.24
C ILE A 124 -17.92 -5.28 -8.10
N TRP A 125 -18.52 -4.08 -8.22
CA TRP A 125 -18.37 -2.99 -7.27
C TRP A 125 -18.85 -3.36 -5.86
N THR A 126 -19.91 -4.16 -5.76
CA THR A 126 -20.50 -4.61 -4.49
C THR A 126 -19.99 -5.97 -4.02
N HIS A 127 -19.07 -6.60 -4.75
CA HIS A 127 -18.57 -7.93 -4.41
C HIS A 127 -17.87 -7.94 -3.04
N PRO A 128 -18.24 -8.84 -2.11
CA PRO A 128 -17.75 -8.79 -0.72
C PRO A 128 -16.25 -9.09 -0.56
N VAL A 129 -15.61 -9.66 -1.59
CA VAL A 129 -14.18 -9.98 -1.56
C VAL A 129 -13.33 -8.90 -2.23
N VAL A 130 -13.78 -8.37 -3.38
CA VAL A 130 -12.95 -7.61 -4.32
C VAL A 130 -13.56 -6.27 -4.74
N GLY A 131 -14.80 -5.99 -4.36
CA GLY A 131 -15.50 -4.74 -4.71
C GLY A 131 -14.97 -3.56 -3.92
N SER A 132 -15.64 -2.41 -3.96
CA SER A 132 -15.27 -1.22 -3.18
C SER A 132 -16.48 -0.43 -2.63
N ALA A 133 -17.71 -0.97 -2.74
CA ALA A 133 -18.91 -0.35 -2.19
C ALA A 133 -18.96 -0.48 -0.64
N PRO A 134 -18.90 0.63 0.12
CA PRO A 134 -18.84 0.59 1.58
C PRO A 134 -20.20 0.42 2.26
N THR A 135 -21.31 0.39 1.50
CA THR A 135 -22.68 0.43 2.05
C THR A 135 -23.17 -0.91 2.60
N LEU A 136 -22.55 -2.03 2.23
CA LEU A 136 -22.97 -3.38 2.66
C LEU A 136 -21.90 -4.12 3.47
N ALA A 137 -20.62 -4.01 3.11
CA ALA A 137 -19.49 -4.58 3.85
C ALA A 137 -18.16 -3.96 3.38
N VAL A 138 -17.14 -3.93 4.24
CA VAL A 138 -15.78 -3.61 3.79
C VAL A 138 -15.22 -4.86 3.06
N PRO A 139 -14.74 -4.73 1.81
CA PRO A 139 -14.26 -5.85 1.02
C PRO A 139 -13.13 -6.62 1.73
N LEU A 140 -13.20 -7.96 1.71
CA LEU A 140 -12.26 -8.83 2.43
C LEU A 140 -10.79 -8.51 2.10
N LEU A 141 -10.44 -8.35 0.83
CA LEU A 141 -9.06 -8.08 0.44
C LEU A 141 -8.56 -6.72 0.93
N ALA A 142 -9.42 -5.70 0.96
CA ALA A 142 -9.08 -4.40 1.53
C ALA A 142 -8.82 -4.50 3.05
N VAL A 143 -9.64 -5.26 3.77
CA VAL A 143 -9.46 -5.49 5.22
C VAL A 143 -8.19 -6.28 5.49
N LEU A 144 -7.99 -7.39 4.79
CA LEU A 144 -6.81 -8.24 4.95
C LEU A 144 -5.54 -7.45 4.65
N GLY A 145 -5.52 -6.72 3.54
CA GLY A 145 -4.37 -5.93 3.15
C GLY A 145 -4.04 -4.83 4.16
N SER A 146 -5.03 -4.06 4.61
CA SER A 146 -4.79 -2.92 5.50
C SER A 146 -4.36 -3.39 6.89
N SER A 147 -4.97 -4.47 7.37
CA SER A 147 -4.57 -5.13 8.61
C SER A 147 -3.14 -5.68 8.52
N ALA A 148 -2.80 -6.33 7.40
CA ALA A 148 -1.46 -6.86 7.17
C ALA A 148 -0.40 -5.75 7.07
N LEU A 149 -0.74 -4.60 6.48
CA LEU A 149 0.12 -3.41 6.49
C LEU A 149 0.44 -2.98 7.92
N SER A 150 -0.57 -2.82 8.78
CA SER A 150 -0.38 -2.39 10.17
C SER A 150 0.38 -3.41 11.00
N VAL A 151 0.05 -4.70 10.87
CA VAL A 151 0.78 -5.80 11.54
C VAL A 151 2.25 -5.83 11.10
N GLY A 152 2.51 -5.70 9.80
CA GLY A 152 3.86 -5.71 9.27
C GLY A 152 4.69 -4.50 9.71
N ALA A 153 4.09 -3.30 9.76
CA ALA A 153 4.73 -2.09 10.26
C ALA A 153 5.04 -2.20 11.77
N ALA A 154 4.12 -2.72 12.58
CA ALA A 154 4.36 -2.98 14.00
C ALA A 154 5.47 -4.01 14.23
N ALA A 155 5.46 -5.11 13.48
CA ALA A 155 6.51 -6.13 13.55
C ALA A 155 7.88 -5.58 13.10
N ALA A 156 7.91 -4.73 12.07
CA ALA A 156 9.12 -4.00 11.67
C ALA A 156 9.62 -3.10 12.82
N ALA A 157 8.72 -2.35 13.45
CA ALA A 157 9.05 -1.43 14.53
C ALA A 157 9.63 -2.16 15.75
N VAL A 158 9.06 -3.31 16.13
CA VAL A 158 9.60 -4.18 17.20
C VAL A 158 11.01 -4.64 16.85
N ALA A 159 11.22 -5.19 15.66
CA ALA A 159 12.52 -5.70 15.23
C ALA A 159 13.61 -4.60 15.17
N LEU A 160 13.23 -3.38 14.77
CA LEU A 160 14.12 -2.22 14.76
C LEU A 160 14.39 -1.70 16.17
N ARG A 161 13.39 -1.76 17.05
CA ARG A 161 13.54 -1.38 18.46
C ARG A 161 14.56 -2.24 19.18
N ASP A 162 14.52 -3.56 18.94
CA ASP A 162 15.49 -4.52 19.50
C ASP A 162 16.93 -4.27 19.03
N ARG A 163 17.10 -3.50 17.94
CA ARG A 163 18.40 -3.07 17.41
C ARG A 163 18.82 -1.65 17.85
N GLY A 164 18.04 -1.02 18.73
CA GLY A 164 18.37 0.29 19.30
C GLY A 164 17.87 1.49 18.51
N SER A 165 17.03 1.32 17.48
CA SER A 165 16.40 2.46 16.79
C SER A 165 15.61 3.35 17.76
N SER A 166 15.58 4.66 17.48
CA SER A 166 14.93 5.63 18.35
C SER A 166 13.39 5.52 18.28
N TRP A 167 12.69 5.90 19.34
CA TRP A 167 11.22 5.78 19.40
C TRP A 167 10.45 6.63 18.37
N PRO A 168 10.80 7.91 18.11
CA PRO A 168 9.98 8.77 17.26
C PRO A 168 9.67 8.20 15.86
N PRO A 169 10.66 7.74 15.05
CA PRO A 169 10.35 7.20 13.74
C PRO A 169 9.64 5.84 13.80
N LEU A 170 9.82 5.06 14.87
CA LEU A 170 9.09 3.80 15.07
C LEU A 170 7.61 4.07 15.36
N LEU A 171 7.31 5.04 16.22
CA LEU A 171 5.94 5.46 16.50
C LEU A 171 5.27 6.03 15.25
N LEU A 172 5.98 6.85 14.48
CA LEU A 172 5.47 7.38 13.21
C LEU A 172 5.16 6.25 12.21
N LEU A 173 6.06 5.28 12.06
CA LEU A 173 5.86 4.12 11.19
C LEU A 173 4.58 3.37 11.55
N VAL A 174 4.38 3.09 12.84
CA VAL A 174 3.19 2.36 13.33
C VAL A 174 1.93 3.20 13.15
N ILE A 175 1.92 4.45 13.62
CA ILE A 175 0.73 5.32 13.54
C ILE A 175 0.31 5.53 12.08
N ALA A 176 1.26 5.84 11.20
CA ALA A 176 0.98 6.04 9.78
C ALA A 176 0.37 4.79 9.13
N SER A 177 0.80 3.59 9.51
CA SER A 177 0.31 2.33 8.95
C SER A 177 -1.19 2.06 9.18
N PHE A 178 -1.85 2.80 10.07
CA PHE A 178 -3.30 2.70 10.32
C PHE A 178 -4.14 3.68 9.47
N GLY A 179 -3.53 4.58 8.69
CA GLY A 179 -4.26 5.61 7.98
C GLY A 179 -5.35 5.04 7.05
N ILE A 180 -5.03 4.04 6.23
CA ILE A 180 -6.03 3.43 5.34
C ILE A 180 -7.19 2.80 6.12
N ALA A 181 -6.92 2.14 7.24
CA ALA A 181 -7.95 1.53 8.09
C ALA A 181 -8.85 2.59 8.75
N ILE A 182 -8.25 3.69 9.24
CA ILE A 182 -8.96 4.79 9.89
C ILE A 182 -9.85 5.54 8.89
N PHE A 183 -9.30 5.91 7.73
CA PHE A 183 -10.02 6.67 6.72
C PHE A 183 -10.92 5.80 5.82
N ARG A 184 -10.80 4.46 5.93
CA ARG A 184 -11.54 3.48 5.13
C ARG A 184 -11.39 3.70 3.61
N THR A 185 -10.21 4.18 3.22
CA THR A 185 -9.86 4.48 1.83
C THR A 185 -8.34 4.57 1.69
N HIS A 186 -7.82 4.15 0.54
CA HIS A 186 -6.44 4.45 0.15
C HIS A 186 -6.36 5.76 -0.66
N ALA A 187 -7.45 6.23 -1.27
CA ALA A 187 -7.53 7.59 -1.80
C ALA A 187 -7.32 8.66 -0.72
N TRP A 188 -7.13 9.92 -1.13
CA TRP A 188 -7.02 11.05 -0.19
C TRP A 188 -8.16 11.07 0.85
N PRO A 189 -7.85 11.18 2.15
CA PRO A 189 -6.53 11.40 2.75
C PRO A 189 -5.79 10.11 3.20
N GLY A 190 -6.39 8.93 3.09
CA GLY A 190 -5.93 7.72 3.76
C GLY A 190 -4.58 7.17 3.30
N GLY A 191 -4.43 6.90 2.01
CA GLY A 191 -3.16 6.42 1.44
C GLY A 191 -2.04 7.45 1.49
N PRO A 192 -2.27 8.74 1.14
CA PRO A 192 -1.23 9.75 1.22
C PRO A 192 -0.64 9.91 2.62
N LEU A 193 -1.48 9.94 3.66
CA LEU A 193 -1.02 10.00 5.05
C LEU A 193 -0.32 8.71 5.48
N THR A 194 -0.81 7.56 5.03
CA THR A 194 -0.21 6.25 5.33
C THR A 194 1.18 6.14 4.73
N PHE A 195 1.29 6.16 3.40
CA PHE A 195 2.56 5.91 2.72
C PHE A 195 3.52 7.10 2.85
N GLY A 196 3.01 8.34 2.91
CA GLY A 196 3.84 9.52 3.17
C GLY A 196 4.45 9.50 4.58
N GLY A 197 3.64 9.21 5.60
CA GLY A 197 4.12 9.07 6.98
C GLY A 197 5.13 7.92 7.14
N MET A 198 4.85 6.77 6.52
CA MET A 198 5.79 5.64 6.50
C MET A 198 7.08 5.98 5.75
N GLY A 199 7.01 6.75 4.65
CA GLY A 199 8.17 7.24 3.91
C GLY A 199 9.07 8.14 4.75
N VAL A 200 8.48 9.09 5.49
CA VAL A 200 9.21 9.94 6.45
C VAL A 200 9.87 9.11 7.54
N ALA A 201 9.13 8.15 8.12
CA ALA A 201 9.66 7.25 9.13
C ALA A 201 10.85 6.41 8.60
N ALA A 202 10.72 5.85 7.40
CA ALA A 202 11.78 5.07 6.76
C ALA A 202 13.03 5.91 6.50
N ALA A 203 12.87 7.12 5.95
CA ALA A 203 13.99 8.03 5.70
C ALA A 203 14.72 8.40 7.00
N TRP A 204 13.97 8.62 8.08
CA TRP A 204 14.53 8.89 9.40
C TRP A 204 15.32 7.67 9.92
N LEU A 205 14.73 6.47 9.93
CA LEU A 205 15.40 5.25 10.39
C LEU A 205 16.70 4.97 9.65
N LEU A 206 16.70 5.13 8.32
CA LEU A 206 17.88 4.92 7.50
C LEU A 206 18.96 5.98 7.77
N ARG A 207 18.57 7.23 8.05
CA ARG A 207 19.50 8.29 8.46
C ARG A 207 20.13 8.00 9.83
N GLU A 208 19.37 7.48 10.79
CA GLU A 208 19.91 7.05 12.09
C GLU A 208 20.91 5.92 11.93
N ALA A 209 20.56 4.89 11.15
CA ALA A 209 21.42 3.73 10.92
C ALA A 209 22.77 4.09 10.28
N ARG A 210 22.86 5.14 9.46
CA ARG A 210 24.13 5.62 8.87
C ARG A 210 25.01 6.42 9.82
N ARG A 211 24.47 6.87 10.95
CA ARG A 211 25.18 7.71 11.93
C ARG A 211 25.73 6.90 13.11
N ALA A 212 25.26 5.68 13.29
CA ALA A 212 25.73 4.72 14.29
C ALA A 212 26.97 3.97 13.80
#